data_AF-A0A525KVD1-F1
#
_entry.id   AF-A0A525KVD1-F1
#
_cell.length_a   1.000
_cell.length_b   1.000
_cell.length_c   1.000
_cell.angle_alpha   90.00
_cell.angle_beta   90.00
_cell.angle_gamma   90.00
#
_symmetry.space_group_name_H-M   'P 1'
#
loop_
_entity.id
_entity.type
_entity.pdbx_description
1 polymer ?
#
loop_
_entity_poly.entity_id
_entity_poly.type
_entity_poly.pdbx_seq_one_letter_code
_entity_poly.pdbx_strand_id
1 'polypeptide(L)' 'MSSDQHTRGEMDIAEQVSTFQSFNTMTKWGSLAIGTLVLFVTLLFCTGAGFGGAFITAVVVVAAGVALLRSKPEAEAAH' A
#
# COMPACT_ATOMS: atom_id res chain seq x y z
N MET A 1 -44.85 1.67 15.84
CA MET A 1 -43.66 1.86 14.99
C MET A 1 -43.06 3.20 15.41
N SER A 2 -42.22 3.17 16.46
CA SER A 2 -41.47 4.38 16.83
C SER A 2 -40.43 4.61 15.75
N SER A 3 -40.58 5.71 15.03
CA SER A 3 -39.53 6.29 14.22
C SER A 3 -38.39 6.69 15.16
N ASP A 4 -37.42 5.81 15.36
CA ASP A 4 -36.15 6.17 15.98
C ASP A 4 -35.62 7.40 15.27
N GLN A 5 -35.47 8.48 16.02
CA GLN A 5 -34.90 9.75 15.61
C GLN A 5 -33.42 9.51 15.28
N HIS A 6 -33.15 8.96 14.10
CA HIS A 6 -31.81 8.84 13.56
C HIS A 6 -31.36 10.24 13.15
N THR A 7 -30.62 10.92 14.02
CA THR A 7 -29.95 12.18 13.68
C THR A 7 -28.91 11.90 12.61
N ARG A 8 -29.13 12.46 11.42
CA ARG A 8 -28.24 12.29 10.26
C ARG A 8 -26.80 12.62 10.66
N GLY A 9 -25.89 11.66 10.51
CA GLY A 9 -24.45 11.85 10.76
C GLY A 9 -23.94 11.32 12.11
N GLU A 10 -24.82 10.85 13.01
CA GLU A 10 -24.41 10.22 14.27
C GLU A 10 -24.33 8.68 14.20
N MET A 11 -24.30 8.14 12.99
CA MET A 11 -24.05 6.71 12.78
C MET A 11 -22.61 6.40 13.21
N ASP A 12 -22.43 5.36 14.03
CA ASP A 12 -21.09 4.84 14.34
C ASP A 12 -20.42 4.32 13.06
N ILE A 13 -19.24 4.87 12.75
CA ILE A 13 -18.45 4.55 11.55
C ILE A 13 -17.16 3.78 11.87
N ALA A 14 -16.97 3.31 13.11
CA ALA A 14 -15.72 2.69 13.54
C ALA A 14 -15.30 1.50 12.65
N GLU A 15 -16.26 0.66 12.26
CA GLU A 15 -16.00 -0.49 11.38
C GLU A 15 -15.62 -0.06 9.96
N GLN A 16 -16.22 1.03 9.46
CA GLN A 16 -15.96 1.57 8.12
C GLN A 16 -14.57 2.22 8.07
N VAL A 17 -14.18 2.93 9.14
CA VAL A 17 -12.83 3.50 9.28
C VAL A 17 -11.78 2.39 9.32
N SER A 18 -11.99 1.34 10.12
CA SER A 18 -11.08 0.19 10.19
C SER A 18 -10.89 -0.50 8.84
N THR A 19 -11.99 -0.69 8.11
CA THR A 19 -11.97 -1.27 6.76
C THR A 19 -11.19 -0.38 5.80
N PHE A 20 -11.40 0.93 5.85
CA PHE A 20 -10.69 1.88 4.99
C PHE A 20 -9.18 1.94 5.28
N GLN A 21 -8.78 1.90 6.55
CA GLN A 21 -7.36 1.85 6.93
C GLN A 21 -6.69 0.57 6.43
N SER A 22 -7.40 -0.55 6.49
CA SER A 22 -6.93 -1.83 5.94
C SER A 22 -6.75 -1.77 4.42
N PHE A 23 -7.73 -1.20 3.71
CA PHE A 23 -7.66 -0.99 2.26
C PHE A 23 -6.50 -0.08 1.86
N ASN A 24 -6.30 1.02 2.59
CA ASN A 24 -5.22 1.96 2.33
C ASN A 24 -3.84 1.30 2.53
N THR A 25 -3.69 0.52 3.61
CA THR A 25 -2.46 -0.25 3.86
C THR A 25 -2.20 -1.26 2.75
N MET A 26 -3.23 -2.03 2.35
CA MET A 26 -3.13 -3.01 1.27
C MET A 26 -2.72 -2.34 -0.05
N THR A 27 -3.34 -1.22 -0.42
CA THR A 27 -3.04 -0.51 -1.67
C THR A 27 -1.64 0.09 -1.67
N LYS A 28 -1.22 0.66 -0.52
CA LYS A 28 0.12 1.22 -0.32
C LYS A 28 1.21 0.18 -0.56
N TRP A 29 1.12 -1.00 0.06
CA TRP A 29 2.12 -2.05 -0.11
C TRP A 29 1.92 -2.86 -1.41
N GLY A 30 0.68 -3.04 -1.83
CA GLY A 30 0.32 -3.77 -3.04
C GLY A 30 0.82 -3.10 -4.32
N SER A 31 0.74 -1.77 -4.41
CA SER A 31 1.27 -1.03 -5.56
C SER A 31 2.79 -1.18 -5.70
N LEU A 32 3.54 -1.17 -4.60
CA LEU A 32 4.98 -1.44 -4.60
C LEU A 32 5.30 -2.86 -5.08
N ALA A 33 4.54 -3.85 -4.60
CA ALA A 33 4.73 -5.24 -4.99
C ALA A 33 4.49 -5.45 -6.49
N ILE A 34 3.37 -4.94 -7.01
CA ILE A 34 3.02 -5.05 -8.43
C ILE A 34 4.04 -4.30 -9.30
N GLY A 35 4.39 -3.06 -8.94
CA GLY A 35 5.35 -2.26 -9.70
C GLY A 35 6.74 -2.92 -9.78
N THR A 36 7.23 -3.47 -8.66
CA THR A 36 8.51 -4.19 -8.62
C THR A 36 8.43 -5.48 -9.44
N LEU A 37 7.33 -6.24 -9.34
CA LEU A 37 7.17 -7.48 -10.09
C LEU A 37 7.18 -7.24 -11.60
N VAL A 38 6.45 -6.23 -12.06
CA VAL A 38 6.43 -5.83 -13.48
C VAL A 38 7.84 -5.44 -13.93
N LEU A 39 8.55 -4.62 -13.16
CA LEU A 39 9.93 -4.24 -13.46
C LEU A 39 10.86 -5.46 -13.53
N PHE A 40 10.77 -6.38 -12.58
CA PHE A 40 11.59 -7.59 -12.53
C PHE A 40 11.39 -8.46 -13.77
N VAL A 41 10.12 -8.77 -14.11
CA VAL A 41 9.77 -9.56 -15.29
C VAL A 41 10.23 -8.86 -16.58
N THR A 42 10.10 -7.53 -16.64
CA THR A 42 10.57 -6.74 -17.78
C THR A 42 12.08 -6.83 -17.95
N LEU A 43 12.86 -6.69 -16.87
CA LEU A 43 14.32 -6.84 -16.95
C LEU A 43 14.73 -8.27 -17.28
N LEU A 44 13.99 -9.26 -16.78
CA LEU A 44 14.31 -10.67 -16.96
C LEU A 44 14.08 -11.14 -18.41
N PHE A 45 13.00 -10.71 -19.06
CA PHE A 45 12.60 -11.22 -20.38
C PHE A 45 12.73 -10.20 -21.51
N CYS A 46 12.68 -8.90 -21.22
CA CYS A 46 12.68 -7.85 -22.24
C CYS A 46 14.03 -7.13 -22.35
N THR A 47 15.06 -7.52 -21.59
CA THR A 47 16.39 -6.91 -21.64
C THR A 47 17.52 -7.94 -21.55
N GLY A 48 18.76 -7.52 -21.90
CA GLY A 48 19.96 -8.34 -21.73
C GLY A 48 20.51 -8.39 -20.29
N ALA A 49 19.78 -7.87 -19.29
CA ALA A 49 20.25 -7.80 -17.90
C ALA A 49 20.42 -9.19 -17.23
N GLY A 50 19.75 -10.22 -17.76
CA GLY A 50 19.74 -11.57 -17.20
C GLY A 50 19.11 -11.65 -15.81
N PHE A 51 19.08 -12.85 -15.23
CA PHE A 51 18.43 -13.06 -13.93
C PHE A 51 19.09 -12.28 -12.79
N GLY A 52 20.43 -12.26 -12.75
CA GLY A 52 21.18 -11.57 -11.70
C GLY A 52 20.93 -10.06 -11.69
N GLY A 53 21.00 -9.41 -12.86
CA GLY A 53 20.74 -7.96 -12.98
C GLY A 53 19.29 -7.60 -12.64
N ALA A 54 18.33 -8.38 -13.13
CA ALA A 54 16.92 -8.19 -12.80
C ALA A 54 16.65 -8.33 -11.30
N PHE A 55 17.21 -9.38 -10.66
CA PHE A 55 16.98 -9.66 -9.24
C PHE A 55 17.58 -8.59 -8.33
N ILE A 56 18.83 -8.19 -8.57
CA ILE A 56 19.49 -7.13 -7.80
C ILE A 56 18.70 -5.82 -7.91
N THR A 57 18.25 -5.47 -9.12
CA THR A 57 17.45 -4.25 -9.32
C THR A 57 16.13 -4.32 -8.56
N ALA A 58 15.43 -5.45 -8.62
CA ALA A 58 14.18 -5.65 -7.87
C ALA A 58 14.39 -5.52 -6.35
N VAL A 59 15.46 -6.10 -5.81
CA VAL A 59 15.80 -5.97 -4.38
C VAL A 59 16.07 -4.52 -3.99
N VAL A 60 16.82 -3.77 -4.80
CA VAL A 60 17.11 -2.34 -4.55
C VAL A 60 15.83 -1.52 -4.58
N VAL A 61 14.95 -1.75 -5.57
CA VAL A 61 13.66 -1.04 -5.67
C VAL A 61 12.75 -1.35 -4.48
N VAL A 62 12.68 -2.60 -4.04
CA VAL A 62 11.90 -2.96 -2.83
C VAL A 62 12.49 -2.32 -1.59
N ALA A 63 13.81 -2.37 -1.40
CA ALA A 63 14.46 -1.77 -0.24
C ALA A 63 14.24 -0.25 -0.19
N ALA A 64 14.41 0.43 -1.32
CA ALA A 64 14.12 1.86 -1.46
C ALA A 64 12.63 2.16 -1.22
N GLY A 65 11.73 1.39 -1.84
CA GLY A 65 10.29 1.52 -1.66
C GLY A 65 9.88 1.35 -0.19
N VAL A 66 10.35 0.32 0.49
CA VAL A 66 10.08 0.10 1.92
C VAL A 66 10.62 1.25 2.77
N ALA A 67 11.83 1.73 2.50
CA ALA A 67 12.41 2.85 3.24
C ALA A 67 11.60 4.15 3.05
N LEU A 68 11.12 4.42 1.84
CA LEU A 68 10.35 5.62 1.50
C LEU A 68 8.88 5.55 1.93
N LEU A 69 8.26 4.35 1.88
CA LEU A 69 6.85 4.15 2.22
C LEU A 69 6.64 3.93 3.71
N ARG A 70 7.66 3.62 4.51
CA ARG A 70 7.51 3.53 5.96
C ARG A 70 7.04 4.87 6.52
N SER A 71 5.90 4.84 7.22
CA SER A 71 5.33 6.01 7.89
C SER A 71 6.36 6.58 8.87
N LYS A 72 6.53 7.90 8.89
CA LYS A 72 7.33 8.56 9.91
C LYS A 72 6.43 8.74 11.16
N PRO A 73 6.92 8.47 12.38
CA PRO A 73 6.10 8.51 13.60
C PRO A 73 5.35 9.85 13.82
N GLU A 74 5.89 10.97 13.32
CA GLU A 74 5.23 12.29 13.40
C GLU A 74 3.97 12.41 12.53
N ALA A 75 3.85 11.64 11.44
CA ALA A 75 2.69 11.65 10.56
C ALA A 75 1.51 10.81 11.12
N GLU A 76 1.79 9.89 12.03
CA GLU A 76 0.79 9.02 12.68
C GLU A 76 0.21 9.66 13.94
N ALA A 77 0.95 10.56 14.60
CA ALA A 77 0.50 11.33 15.76
C ALA A 77 -0.39 12.55 15.43
N ALA A 78 -0.55 12.88 14.15
CA ALA A 78 -1.36 14.01 13.67
C ALA A 78 -2.78 13.61 13.24
N HIS A 79 -3.16 12.34 13.42
CA HIS A 79 -4.46 11.76 13.07
C HIS A 79 -5.20 11.21 14.28
#